data_AF-A0A950N4R6-F1
#
_entry.id   AF-A0A950N4R6-F1
#
_cell.length_a   1.000
_cell.length_b   1.000
_cell.length_c   1.000
_cell.angle_alpha   90.00
_cell.angle_beta   90.00
_cell.angle_gamma   90.00
#
_symmetry.space_group_name_H-M   'P 1'
#
loop_
_entity.id
_entity.type
_entity.pdbx_description
1 polymer ?
#
loop_
_entity_poly.entity_id
_entity_poly.type
_entity_poly.pdbx_seq_one_letter_code
_entity_poly.pdbx_strand_id
1 'polypeptide(L)' 'RIFAIAGDTDGVDGAEEVAGAIVTPDSLERARRLGLKARALLADNDAHAFFRALGDQVVTGPTLTNVNDFRAVLIGAP' A
#
# COMPACT_ATOMS: atom_id res chain seq x y z
N ARG A 1 11.48 -5.44 -13.35
CA ARG A 1 10.14 -5.10 -12.76
C ARG A 1 10.31 -4.76 -11.28
N ILE A 2 9.55 -3.83 -10.70
CA ILE A 2 9.66 -3.45 -9.26
C ILE A 2 8.36 -3.78 -8.55
N PHE A 3 8.46 -4.50 -7.44
CA PHE A 3 7.38 -4.73 -6.49
C PHE A 3 7.84 -4.23 -5.11
N ALA A 4 6.91 -3.73 -4.30
CA ALA A 4 7.21 -3.35 -2.92
C ALA A 4 6.02 -3.67 -2.01
N ILE A 5 6.31 -3.82 -0.72
CA ILE A 5 5.31 -3.90 0.34
C ILE A 5 5.81 -3.04 1.51
N ALA A 6 4.89 -2.33 2.14
CA ALA A 6 5.09 -1.69 3.42
C ALA A 6 3.88 -1.99 4.29
N GLY A 7 4.10 -2.34 5.55
CA GLY A 7 3.02 -2.45 6.51
C GLY A 7 3.51 -2.51 7.95
N ASP A 8 2.64 -2.07 8.86
CA ASP A 8 2.89 -2.06 10.28
C ASP A 8 2.61 -3.44 10.88
N THR A 9 3.49 -3.89 11.76
CA THR A 9 3.44 -5.29 12.23
C THR A 9 2.34 -5.55 13.23
N ASP A 10 1.72 -4.51 13.80
CA ASP A 10 0.52 -4.60 14.63
C ASP A 10 -0.78 -4.79 13.83
N GLY A 11 -0.69 -4.65 12.51
CA GLY A 11 -1.82 -4.82 11.59
C GLY A 11 -2.64 -3.56 11.36
N VAL A 12 -2.17 -2.38 11.83
CA VAL A 12 -2.90 -1.12 11.75
C VAL A 12 -2.00 0.06 11.31
N ASP A 13 -2.15 0.50 10.08
CA ASP A 13 -1.53 1.68 9.47
C ASP A 13 -2.54 2.85 9.46
N GLY A 14 -2.79 3.42 10.63
CA GLY A 14 -3.64 4.59 10.85
C GLY A 14 -5.16 4.36 10.74
N ALA A 15 -5.63 3.53 9.80
CA ALA A 15 -7.05 3.15 9.65
C ALA A 15 -7.29 1.71 10.14
N GLU A 16 -8.44 1.45 10.75
CA GLU A 16 -8.76 0.11 11.30
C GLU A 16 -8.64 -0.98 10.22
N GLU A 17 -7.94 -2.06 10.59
CA GLU A 17 -7.72 -3.31 9.85
C GLU A 17 -6.81 -3.28 8.62
N VAL A 18 -6.28 -2.11 8.23
CA VAL A 18 -5.33 -2.01 7.12
C VAL A 18 -3.93 -1.95 7.69
N ALA A 19 -3.10 -2.97 7.48
CA ALA A 19 -1.72 -3.01 7.92
C ALA A 19 -0.78 -2.18 7.02
N GLY A 20 -1.17 -1.91 5.77
CA GLY A 20 -0.35 -1.16 4.82
C GLY A 20 -0.75 -1.42 3.37
N ALA A 21 0.22 -1.50 2.46
CA ALA A 21 -0.05 -1.65 1.03
C ALA A 21 1.07 -2.36 0.24
N ILE A 22 0.68 -2.92 -0.92
CA ILE A 22 1.58 -3.45 -1.95
C ILE A 22 1.66 -2.46 -3.11
N VAL A 23 2.84 -2.38 -3.73
CA VAL A 23 3.06 -1.71 -5.02
C VAL A 23 3.46 -2.75 -6.05
N THR A 24 2.76 -2.76 -7.18
CA THR A 24 3.08 -3.59 -8.34
C THR A 24 3.61 -2.72 -9.49
N PRO A 25 4.30 -3.31 -10.50
CA PRO A 25 4.83 -2.55 -11.63
C PRO A 25 3.79 -1.73 -12.39
N ASP A 26 2.52 -2.15 -12.33
CA ASP A 26 1.38 -1.54 -13.03
C ASP A 26 0.47 -0.67 -12.12
N SER A 27 0.76 -0.52 -10.81
CA SER A 27 -0.12 0.25 -9.89
C SER A 27 -0.41 1.67 -10.39
N LEU A 28 0.60 2.38 -10.91
CA LEU A 28 0.39 3.73 -11.46
C LEU A 28 -0.44 3.75 -12.75
N GLU A 29 -0.29 2.71 -13.58
CA GLU A 29 -1.09 2.58 -14.80
C GLU A 29 -2.56 2.28 -14.45
N ARG A 30 -2.81 1.32 -13.55
CA ARG A 30 -4.14 1.01 -13.03
C ARG A 30 -4.80 2.25 -12.41
N ALA A 31 -4.07 2.99 -11.59
CA ALA A 31 -4.56 4.24 -10.99
C ALA A 31 -4.98 5.26 -12.05
N ARG A 32 -4.15 5.43 -13.08
CA ARG A 32 -4.43 6.36 -14.18
C ARG A 32 -5.67 5.94 -14.98
N ARG A 33 -5.89 4.64 -15.20
CA ARG A 33 -7.11 4.10 -15.83
C ARG A 33 -8.37 4.34 -14.99
N LEU A 34 -8.24 4.38 -13.66
CA LEU A 34 -9.32 4.73 -12.73
C LEU A 34 -9.50 6.25 -12.55
N GLY A 35 -8.71 7.09 -13.24
CA GLY A 35 -8.76 8.54 -13.10
C GLY A 35 -8.15 9.08 -11.80
N LEU A 36 -7.43 8.24 -11.04
CA LEU A 36 -6.78 8.63 -9.80
C LEU A 36 -5.52 9.47 -10.09
N LYS A 37 -5.36 10.56 -9.34
CA LYS A 37 -4.16 11.40 -9.38
C LYS A 37 -3.26 11.06 -8.19
N ALA A 38 -2.39 10.06 -8.34
CA ALA A 38 -1.52 9.56 -7.27
C ALA A 38 -0.77 10.67 -6.50
N ARG A 39 -0.22 11.66 -7.21
CA ARG A 39 0.48 12.80 -6.58
C ARG A 39 -0.43 13.71 -5.77
N ALA A 40 -1.69 13.89 -6.18
CA ALA A 40 -2.64 14.70 -5.45
C ALA A 40 -3.07 13.98 -4.16
N LEU A 41 -3.42 12.69 -4.27
CA LEU A 41 -3.76 11.86 -3.11
C LEU A 41 -2.60 11.79 -2.11
N LEU A 42 -1.36 11.67 -2.58
CA LEU A 42 -0.19 11.74 -1.71
C LEU A 42 -0.05 13.11 -1.01
N ALA A 43 -0.27 14.21 -1.73
CA ALA A 43 -0.20 15.55 -1.16
C ALA A 43 -1.30 15.80 -0.11
N ASP A 44 -2.45 15.13 -0.27
CA ASP A 44 -3.59 15.20 0.65
C ASP A 44 -3.50 14.15 1.80
N ASN A 45 -2.38 13.42 1.92
CA ASN A 45 -2.19 12.30 2.86
C ASN A 45 -3.24 11.17 2.72
N ASP A 46 -3.84 11.01 1.55
CA ASP A 46 -4.90 10.04 1.26
C ASP A 46 -4.37 8.82 0.48
N ALA A 47 -3.33 8.19 1.03
CA ALA A 47 -2.81 6.93 0.51
C ALA A 47 -3.83 5.79 0.64
N HIS A 48 -4.68 5.83 1.68
CA HIS A 48 -5.73 4.84 1.92
C HIS A 48 -6.72 4.77 0.76
N ALA A 49 -7.26 5.90 0.28
CA ALA A 49 -8.16 5.86 -0.86
C ALA A 49 -7.46 5.36 -2.13
N PHE A 50 -6.20 5.75 -2.35
CA PHE A 50 -5.41 5.29 -3.49
C PHE A 50 -5.28 3.77 -3.53
N PHE A 51 -4.75 3.15 -2.47
CA PHE A 51 -4.51 1.71 -2.44
C PHE A 51 -5.81 0.90 -2.33
N ARG A 52 -6.84 1.44 -1.66
CA ARG A 52 -8.17 0.83 -1.62
C ARG A 52 -8.80 0.74 -3.02
N ALA A 53 -8.73 1.82 -3.79
CA ALA A 53 -9.28 1.85 -5.16
C ALA A 53 -8.55 0.89 -6.11
N LEU A 54 -7.28 0.59 -5.85
CA LEU A 54 -6.51 -0.42 -6.58
C LEU A 54 -6.73 -1.85 -6.10
N GLY A 55 -7.28 -2.05 -4.90
CA GLY A 55 -7.32 -3.35 -4.23
C GLY A 55 -5.96 -3.82 -3.72
N ASP A 56 -5.04 -2.89 -3.46
CA ASP A 56 -3.65 -3.16 -3.12
C ASP A 56 -3.36 -2.98 -1.60
N GLN A 57 -4.40 -2.85 -0.77
CA GLN A 57 -4.24 -2.78 0.69
C GLN A 57 -3.82 -4.13 1.27
N VAL A 58 -2.91 -4.11 2.24
CA VAL A 58 -2.58 -5.27 3.05
C VAL A 58 -3.49 -5.27 4.26
N VAL A 59 -4.38 -6.25 4.34
CA VAL A 59 -5.35 -6.41 5.44
C VAL A 59 -5.01 -7.69 6.18
N THR A 60 -4.38 -7.57 7.35
CA THR A 60 -4.06 -8.71 8.21
C THR A 60 -5.06 -8.87 9.35
N GLY A 61 -5.79 -7.80 9.69
CA GLY A 61 -6.40 -7.65 11.01
C GLY A 61 -5.34 -7.41 12.10
N PRO A 62 -5.77 -7.21 13.36
CA PRO A 62 -4.86 -7.00 14.48
C PRO A 62 -4.00 -8.25 14.70
N THR A 63 -2.68 -8.09 14.63
CA THR A 63 -1.73 -9.20 14.82
C THR A 63 -1.39 -9.43 16.30
N LEU A 64 -1.74 -8.47 17.17
CA LEU A 64 -1.49 -8.46 18.60
C LEU A 64 0.01 -8.48 18.99
N THR A 65 0.88 -8.06 18.08
CA THR A 65 2.32 -7.86 18.32
C THR A 65 2.78 -6.60 17.59
N ASN A 66 3.75 -5.86 18.11
CA ASN A 66 4.28 -4.68 17.43
C ASN A 66 5.82 -4.68 17.51
N VAL A 67 6.46 -4.79 16.36
CA VAL A 67 7.91 -4.60 16.16
C VAL A 67 8.19 -3.48 15.13
N ASN A 68 7.26 -2.52 15.01
CA ASN A 68 7.20 -1.42 14.04
C ASN A 68 6.97 -1.90 12.60
N ASP A 69 7.31 -1.05 11.62
CA ASP A 69 7.16 -1.30 10.20
C ASP A 69 7.98 -2.48 9.67
N PHE A 70 7.36 -3.26 8.77
CA PHE A 70 8.05 -4.14 7.84
C PHE A 70 8.00 -3.55 6.42
N ARG A 71 9.14 -3.56 5.73
CA ARG A 71 9.26 -3.09 4.34
C ARG A 71 10.10 -4.06 3.53
N ALA A 72 9.63 -4.42 2.35
CA ALA A 72 10.40 -5.24 1.41
C ALA A 72 10.23 -4.74 -0.03
N VAL A 73 11.30 -4.86 -0.81
CA VAL A 73 11.34 -4.49 -2.23
C VAL A 73 11.86 -5.69 -3.01
N LEU A 74 11.11 -6.10 -4.03
CA LEU A 74 11.51 -7.17 -4.95
C LEU A 74 11.82 -6.57 -6.31
N ILE A 75 13.07 -6.77 -6.75
CA ILE A 75 13.51 -6.45 -8.10
C ILE A 75 13.36 -7.71 -8.95
N GLY A 76 12.29 -7.76 -9.74
CA GLY A 76 12.04 -8.85 -10.68
C GLY A 76 12.94 -8.75 -11.91
N ALA A 77 13.23 -9.92 -12.51
CA ALA A 77 13.99 -10.06 -13.75
C ALA A 77 13.52 -9.10 -14.86
N PRO A 78 14.43 -8.74 -15.81
CA PRO A 78 14.14 -7.86 -16.94
C PRO A 78 12.82 -8.21 -17.63
#